data_AF-A0A6J1U2C4-F1
#
_entry.id   AF-A0A6J1U2C4-F1
#
_cell.length_a   1.000
_cell.length_b   1.000
_cell.length_c   1.000
_cell.angle_alpha   90.00
_cell.angle_beta   90.00
_cell.angle_gamma   90.00
#
_symmetry.space_group_name_H-M   'P 1'
#
loop_
_entity.id
_entity.type
_entity.pdbx_description
1 polymer ?
#
loop_
_entity_poly.entity_id
_entity_poly.type
_entity_poly.pdbx_seq_one_letter_code
_entity_poly.pdbx_strand_id
1 'polypeptide(L)'
;MKVWKALLQNMPVTAILKNLGKMTANFVLEPGSSEVAMVCEKLKNEKLLKKAQIHPFHILVALENYKGERGYRGKLRWQPEKDILEALDTSFYKSFKALEPMGKRILVAVDVSDSMLQKVFGSVLNASTIAAAMCMVVARTEKDSHIVAFSHDIVPCPVTEDMTLPQVLQKMSEIPRGATNCSAPVLWAQKTGVAVDVFIIFMDSETFAGDVHPATALRQYREGMGIPSKLIVCGMTSSGFTVADPDDRGMLDICGFDTGTPIVIQNFILDLI
;
A
#
# COMPACT_ATOMS: atom_id res chain seq x y z
N MET A 1 -11.95 28.49 17.34
CA MET A 1 -12.89 28.13 16.24
C MET A 1 -12.70 28.96 14.96
N LYS A 2 -12.76 30.30 14.98
CA LYS A 2 -12.72 31.13 13.75
C LYS A 2 -11.50 30.89 12.84
N VAL A 3 -10.31 30.66 13.41
CA VAL A 3 -9.07 30.41 12.64
C VAL A 3 -9.14 29.12 11.81
N TRP A 4 -9.65 28.01 12.38
CA TRP A 4 -9.76 26.74 11.67
C TRP A 4 -10.78 26.80 10.52
N LYS A 5 -11.91 27.48 10.71
CA LYS A 5 -12.92 27.67 9.67
C LYS A 5 -12.37 28.50 8.50
N ALA A 6 -11.61 29.56 8.78
CA ALA A 6 -10.94 30.35 7.74
C ALA A 6 -9.87 29.54 6.99
N LEU A 7 -9.09 28.72 7.70
CA LEU A 7 -8.08 27.86 7.08
C LEU A 7 -8.71 26.81 6.16
N LEU A 8 -9.86 26.24 6.54
CA LEU A 8 -10.51 25.16 5.80
C LEU A 8 -10.83 25.52 4.34
N GLN A 9 -11.17 26.78 4.08
CA GLN A 9 -11.50 27.29 2.74
C GLN A 9 -10.35 27.03 1.74
N ASN A 10 -9.11 27.31 2.16
CA ASN A 10 -7.92 27.17 1.31
C ASN A 10 -7.03 25.98 1.70
N MET A 11 -7.49 25.12 2.61
CA MET A 11 -6.69 23.99 3.09
C MET A 11 -6.44 22.97 1.97
N PRO A 12 -5.17 22.57 1.73
CA PRO A 12 -4.84 21.49 0.81
C PRO A 12 -5.41 20.15 1.27
N VAL A 13 -5.72 19.24 0.34
CA VAL A 13 -6.31 17.92 0.65
C VAL A 13 -5.40 17.11 1.58
N THR A 14 -4.08 17.13 1.36
CA THR A 14 -3.10 16.48 2.24
C THR A 14 -3.20 16.97 3.69
N ALA A 15 -3.42 18.27 3.89
CA ALA A 15 -3.61 18.87 5.22
C ALA A 15 -4.97 18.51 5.81
N ILE A 16 -6.04 18.43 5.00
CA ILE A 16 -7.35 17.95 5.43
C ILE A 16 -7.24 16.53 5.98
N LEU A 17 -6.70 15.59 5.18
CA LEU A 17 -6.54 14.17 5.56
C LEU A 17 -5.81 13.99 6.90
N LYS A 18 -4.76 14.78 7.16
CA LYS A 18 -3.99 14.73 8.40
C LYS A 18 -4.69 15.35 9.62
N ASN A 19 -5.67 16.23 9.42
CA ASN A 19 -6.27 17.03 10.48
C ASN A 19 -7.76 16.73 10.75
N LEU A 20 -8.40 15.77 10.07
CA LEU A 20 -9.81 15.44 10.25
C LEU A 20 -10.19 15.25 11.72
N GLY A 21 -9.54 14.30 12.43
CA GLY A 21 -9.81 14.05 13.84
C GLY A 21 -9.60 15.27 14.74
N LYS A 22 -8.63 16.13 14.41
CA LYS A 22 -8.39 17.38 15.14
C LYS A 22 -9.47 18.42 14.90
N MET A 23 -9.95 18.55 13.67
CA MET A 23 -11.02 19.49 13.34
C MET A 23 -12.35 19.03 13.96
N THR A 24 -12.63 17.74 13.96
CA THR A 24 -13.81 17.16 14.63
C THR A 24 -13.74 17.35 16.14
N ALA A 25 -12.61 17.04 16.79
CA ALA A 25 -12.43 17.22 18.23
C ALA A 25 -12.57 18.68 18.70
N ASN A 26 -12.31 19.65 17.82
CA ASN A 26 -12.39 21.09 18.12
C ASN A 26 -13.72 21.71 17.67
N PHE A 27 -14.75 20.90 17.38
CA PHE A 27 -16.08 21.35 16.94
C PHE A 27 -16.02 22.24 15.68
N VAL A 28 -15.08 21.96 14.77
CA VAL A 28 -15.01 22.59 13.45
C VAL A 28 -15.84 21.80 12.44
N LEU A 29 -15.84 20.47 12.56
CA LEU A 29 -16.59 19.53 11.74
C LEU A 29 -17.73 18.94 12.56
N GLU A 30 -18.77 19.73 12.77
CA GLU A 30 -19.97 19.29 13.48
C GLU A 30 -20.94 18.60 12.52
N PRO A 31 -21.71 17.58 12.96
CA PRO A 31 -22.69 16.90 12.12
C PRO A 31 -23.67 17.89 11.48
N GLY A 32 -23.91 17.75 10.17
CA GLY A 32 -24.80 18.64 9.41
C GLY A 32 -24.27 20.06 9.14
N SER A 33 -23.02 20.35 9.51
CA SER A 33 -22.41 21.66 9.24
C SER A 33 -22.00 21.83 7.77
N SER A 34 -21.95 23.09 7.32
CA SER A 34 -21.46 23.44 5.97
C SER A 34 -19.99 23.04 5.76
N GLU A 35 -19.21 22.98 6.83
CA GLU A 35 -17.81 22.60 6.85
C GLU A 35 -17.61 21.12 6.55
N VAL A 36 -18.48 20.25 7.07
CA VAL A 36 -18.50 18.82 6.71
C VAL A 36 -18.79 18.66 5.23
N ALA A 37 -19.82 19.34 4.70
CA ALA A 37 -20.17 19.28 3.29
C ALA A 37 -18.99 19.72 2.39
N MET A 38 -18.31 20.81 2.74
CA MET A 38 -17.12 21.30 2.03
C MET A 38 -15.95 20.31 2.08
N VAL A 39 -15.69 19.67 3.23
CA VAL A 39 -14.65 18.63 3.34
C VAL A 39 -15.00 17.44 2.45
N CYS A 40 -16.23 16.95 2.52
CA CYS A 40 -16.70 15.83 1.71
C CYS A 40 -16.61 16.11 0.21
N GLU A 41 -16.94 17.34 -0.22
CA GLU A 41 -16.77 17.76 -1.62
C GLU A 41 -15.31 17.73 -2.05
N LYS A 42 -14.39 18.30 -1.25
CA LYS A 42 -12.95 18.32 -1.55
C LYS A 42 -12.36 16.92 -1.62
N LEU A 43 -12.73 16.02 -0.69
CA LEU A 43 -12.25 14.64 -0.68
C LEU A 43 -12.71 13.89 -1.93
N LYS A 44 -13.98 14.04 -2.33
CA LYS A 44 -14.55 13.34 -3.50
C LYS A 44 -14.16 13.94 -4.86
N ASN A 45 -13.41 15.04 -4.90
CA ASN A 45 -13.04 15.76 -6.11
C ASN A 45 -11.77 15.18 -6.75
N GLU A 46 -11.95 14.40 -7.81
CA GLU A 46 -10.88 13.70 -8.54
C GLU A 46 -9.80 14.66 -9.08
N LYS A 47 -10.17 15.86 -9.54
CA LYS A 47 -9.22 16.85 -10.05
C LYS A 47 -8.30 17.36 -8.94
N LEU A 48 -8.85 17.57 -7.75
CA LEU A 48 -8.05 17.99 -6.58
C LEU A 48 -7.15 16.85 -6.10
N LEU A 49 -7.65 15.62 -6.04
CA LEU A 49 -6.86 14.44 -5.69
C LEU A 49 -5.68 14.26 -6.65
N LYS A 50 -5.92 14.36 -7.97
CA LYS A 50 -4.87 14.24 -8.98
C LYS A 50 -3.86 15.38 -8.91
N LYS A 51 -4.32 16.63 -8.82
CA LYS A 51 -3.43 17.81 -8.70
C LYS A 51 -2.53 17.72 -7.47
N ALA A 52 -3.05 17.21 -6.36
CA ALA A 52 -2.30 17.03 -5.12
C ALA A 52 -1.54 15.70 -5.05
N GLN A 53 -1.57 14.88 -6.11
CA GLN A 53 -0.92 13.57 -6.20
C GLN A 53 -1.23 12.66 -5.01
N ILE A 54 -2.51 12.63 -4.59
CA ILE A 54 -2.94 11.84 -3.44
C ILE A 54 -2.96 10.36 -3.81
N HIS A 55 -1.96 9.61 -3.35
CA HIS A 55 -1.94 8.15 -3.48
C HIS A 55 -3.06 7.51 -2.62
N PRO A 56 -3.75 6.44 -3.09
CA PRO A 56 -4.82 5.76 -2.34
C PRO A 56 -4.46 5.40 -0.90
N PHE A 57 -3.20 5.02 -0.69
CA PHE A 57 -2.69 4.71 0.65
C PHE A 57 -2.81 5.87 1.65
N HIS A 58 -2.66 7.14 1.22
CA HIS A 58 -2.87 8.29 2.10
C HIS A 58 -4.30 8.37 2.61
N ILE A 59 -5.27 8.05 1.75
CA ILE A 59 -6.69 8.08 2.08
C ILE A 59 -7.03 6.92 2.99
N LEU A 60 -6.50 5.72 2.72
CA LEU A 60 -6.70 4.54 3.57
C LEU A 60 -6.15 4.75 4.98
N VAL A 61 -4.94 5.31 5.11
CA VAL A 61 -4.36 5.68 6.41
C VAL A 61 -5.21 6.73 7.11
N ALA A 62 -5.72 7.74 6.39
CA ALA A 62 -6.58 8.76 6.97
C ALA A 62 -7.94 8.20 7.43
N LEU A 63 -8.54 7.29 6.66
CA LEU A 63 -9.79 6.60 6.97
C LEU A 63 -9.67 5.82 8.28
N GLU A 64 -8.68 4.93 8.37
CA GLU A 64 -8.51 4.08 9.56
C GLU A 64 -8.08 4.89 10.78
N ASN A 65 -7.27 5.95 10.60
CA ASN A 65 -6.99 6.89 11.68
C ASN A 65 -8.26 7.60 12.16
N TYR A 66 -9.07 8.13 11.25
CA TYR A 66 -10.27 8.89 11.61
C TYR A 66 -11.32 8.01 12.28
N LYS A 67 -11.43 6.75 11.86
CA LYS A 67 -12.31 5.74 12.45
C LYS A 67 -11.94 5.37 13.89
N GLY A 68 -10.66 5.44 14.26
CA GLY A 68 -10.16 5.01 15.58
C GLY A 68 -10.56 5.87 16.80
N GLU A 69 -11.41 6.90 16.63
CA GLU A 69 -11.97 7.81 17.67
C GLU A 69 -10.94 8.53 18.57
N ARG A 70 -9.64 8.31 18.34
CA ARG A 70 -8.54 8.82 19.14
C ARG A 70 -7.28 8.95 18.30
N GLY A 71 -6.50 9.99 18.57
CA GLY A 71 -5.20 10.19 17.93
C GLY A 71 -4.21 9.08 18.31
N TYR A 72 -3.62 8.43 17.31
CA TYR A 72 -2.65 7.33 17.46
C TYR A 72 -1.51 7.64 18.47
N ARG A 73 -1.05 8.90 18.54
CA ARG A 73 0.00 9.38 19.48
C ARG A 73 -0.50 10.39 20.52
N GLY A 74 -1.82 10.58 20.66
CA GLY A 74 -2.40 11.71 21.40
C GLY A 74 -3.45 11.35 22.47
N LYS A 75 -3.79 12.36 23.28
CA LYS A 75 -4.95 12.34 24.19
C LYS A 75 -6.25 12.81 23.52
N LEU A 76 -6.14 13.36 22.32
CA LEU A 76 -7.27 13.91 21.58
C LEU A 76 -8.24 12.78 21.20
N ARG A 77 -9.52 13.01 21.46
CA ARG A 77 -10.63 12.12 21.11
C ARG A 77 -11.64 12.88 20.27
N TRP A 78 -12.31 12.16 19.38
CA TRP A 78 -13.39 12.70 18.56
C TRP A 78 -14.39 11.58 18.27
N GLN A 79 -15.61 11.96 17.91
CA GLN A 79 -16.58 11.04 17.38
C GLN A 79 -16.53 11.12 15.83
N PRO A 80 -16.22 10.03 15.12
CA PRO A 80 -16.16 10.04 13.67
C PRO A 80 -17.50 10.43 13.07
N GLU A 81 -17.45 11.37 12.14
CA GLU A 81 -18.60 11.82 11.37
C GLU A 81 -18.82 10.89 10.16
N LYS A 82 -20.07 10.50 9.91
CA LYS A 82 -20.44 9.45 8.95
C LYS A 82 -20.22 9.88 7.49
N ASP A 83 -20.62 11.10 7.13
CA ASP A 83 -20.46 11.62 5.78
C ASP A 83 -18.97 11.71 5.38
N ILE A 84 -18.10 12.05 6.33
CA ILE A 84 -16.64 12.07 6.13
C ILE A 84 -16.10 10.66 5.94
N LEU A 85 -16.56 9.67 6.71
CA LEU A 85 -16.15 8.27 6.54
C LEU A 85 -16.55 7.74 5.14
N GLU A 86 -17.78 8.01 4.72
CA GLU A 86 -18.27 7.65 3.38
C GLU A 86 -17.48 8.38 2.28
N ALA A 87 -17.19 9.67 2.49
CA ALA A 87 -16.38 10.44 1.56
C ALA A 87 -14.97 9.87 1.43
N LEU A 88 -14.32 9.47 2.53
CA LEU A 88 -13.00 8.85 2.51
C LEU A 88 -13.01 7.49 1.79
N ASP A 89 -14.00 6.64 2.06
CA ASP A 89 -14.17 5.35 1.37
C ASP A 89 -14.33 5.56 -0.15
N THR A 90 -15.24 6.45 -0.55
CA THR A 90 -15.42 6.82 -1.97
C THR A 90 -14.12 7.37 -2.58
N SER A 91 -13.40 8.21 -1.84
CA SER A 91 -12.17 8.85 -2.30
C SER A 91 -11.04 7.84 -2.48
N PHE A 92 -10.97 6.80 -1.66
CA PHE A 92 -10.00 5.71 -1.81
C PHE A 92 -10.12 5.08 -3.20
N TYR A 93 -11.31 4.65 -3.60
CA TYR A 93 -11.52 4.05 -4.93
C TYR A 93 -11.34 5.03 -6.09
N LYS A 94 -11.69 6.30 -5.90
CA LYS A 94 -11.47 7.34 -6.93
C LYS A 94 -9.99 7.67 -7.14
N SER A 95 -9.18 7.61 -6.08
CA SER A 95 -7.78 7.98 -6.15
C SER A 95 -6.93 7.06 -7.03
N PHE A 96 -7.38 5.82 -7.28
CA PHE A 96 -6.71 4.93 -8.24
C PHE A 96 -6.69 5.49 -9.66
N LYS A 97 -7.75 6.19 -10.09
CA LYS A 97 -7.81 6.84 -11.42
C LYS A 97 -6.86 8.03 -11.56
N ALA A 98 -6.34 8.54 -10.44
CA ALA A 98 -5.39 9.64 -10.44
C ALA A 98 -3.93 9.17 -10.56
N LEU A 99 -3.68 7.86 -10.45
CA LEU A 99 -2.34 7.29 -10.60
C LEU A 99 -1.98 7.17 -12.07
N GLU A 100 -0.74 7.56 -12.39
CA GLU A 100 -0.16 7.33 -13.71
C GLU A 100 0.55 5.97 -13.70
N PRO A 101 0.34 5.10 -14.70
CA PRO A 101 1.05 3.83 -14.80
C PRO A 101 2.56 4.00 -14.86
N MET A 102 3.29 3.08 -14.25
CA MET A 102 4.75 3.01 -14.31
C MET A 102 5.24 2.39 -15.62
N GLY A 103 4.38 1.63 -16.31
CA GLY A 103 4.70 1.04 -17.62
C GLY A 103 5.74 -0.07 -17.52
N LYS A 104 5.73 -0.81 -16.41
CA LYS A 104 6.65 -1.92 -16.13
C LYS A 104 5.87 -3.21 -15.93
N ARG A 105 6.53 -4.34 -16.18
CA ARG A 105 5.98 -5.67 -15.88
C ARG A 105 6.20 -5.97 -14.41
N ILE A 106 5.15 -5.84 -13.60
CA ILE A 106 5.28 -5.90 -12.14
C ILE A 106 4.71 -7.22 -11.62
N LEU A 107 5.51 -7.96 -10.87
CA LEU A 107 5.05 -9.09 -10.08
C LEU A 107 4.96 -8.68 -8.61
N VAL A 108 3.77 -8.76 -8.04
CA VAL A 108 3.53 -8.57 -6.61
C VAL A 108 3.33 -9.92 -5.94
N ALA A 109 4.17 -10.25 -4.97
CA ALA A 109 4.04 -11.45 -4.15
C ALA A 109 3.65 -11.08 -2.72
N VAL A 110 2.59 -11.70 -2.20
CA VAL A 110 2.01 -11.38 -0.89
C VAL A 110 2.06 -12.57 0.05
N ASP A 111 2.58 -12.34 1.25
CA ASP A 111 2.42 -13.24 2.37
C ASP A 111 0.97 -13.19 2.90
N VAL A 112 0.35 -14.36 3.02
CA VAL A 112 -1.03 -14.55 3.49
C VAL A 112 -1.07 -15.31 4.82
N SER A 113 0.07 -15.43 5.51
CA SER A 113 0.18 -16.01 6.84
C SER A 113 -0.51 -15.15 7.91
N ASP A 114 -0.81 -15.75 9.07
CA ASP A 114 -1.51 -15.06 10.16
C ASP A 114 -0.70 -13.91 10.77
N SER A 115 0.63 -13.93 10.64
CA SER A 115 1.48 -12.84 11.12
C SER A 115 1.27 -11.56 10.32
N MET A 116 0.74 -11.63 9.10
CA MET A 116 0.33 -10.47 8.32
C MET A 116 -0.89 -9.74 8.90
N LEU A 117 -1.59 -10.31 9.88
CA LEU A 117 -2.67 -9.63 10.62
C LEU A 117 -2.14 -8.62 11.65
N GLN A 118 -0.83 -8.60 11.90
CA GLN A 118 -0.19 -7.68 12.84
C GLN A 118 -0.13 -6.24 12.31
N LYS A 119 -0.10 -5.26 13.23
CA LYS A 119 0.05 -3.85 12.89
C LYS A 119 1.45 -3.56 12.37
N VAL A 120 1.52 -2.70 11.37
CA VAL A 120 2.76 -2.33 10.68
C VAL A 120 3.45 -1.17 11.37
N PHE A 121 4.78 -1.23 11.46
CA PHE A 121 5.56 -0.09 11.93
C PHE A 121 5.35 1.12 11.02
N GLY A 122 4.98 2.25 11.63
CA GLY A 122 4.70 3.49 10.90
C GLY A 122 3.27 3.62 10.39
N SER A 123 2.40 2.62 10.61
CA SER A 123 1.00 2.64 10.16
C SER A 123 -0.01 2.32 11.26
N VAL A 124 -1.26 2.69 11.02
CA VAL A 124 -2.42 2.22 11.80
C VAL A 124 -3.02 0.93 11.24
N LEU A 125 -2.60 0.55 10.04
CA LEU A 125 -3.07 -0.61 9.30
C LEU A 125 -2.28 -1.87 9.68
N ASN A 126 -2.88 -3.04 9.46
CA ASN A 126 -2.17 -4.31 9.49
C ASN A 126 -1.51 -4.62 8.14
N ALA A 127 -0.55 -5.55 8.13
CA ALA A 127 0.27 -5.81 6.95
C ALA A 127 -0.55 -6.34 5.76
N SER A 128 -1.52 -7.22 6.02
CA SER A 128 -2.42 -7.75 4.99
C SER A 128 -3.26 -6.67 4.32
N THR A 129 -3.78 -5.68 5.06
CA THR A 129 -4.52 -4.54 4.49
C THR A 129 -3.62 -3.68 3.61
N ILE A 130 -2.38 -3.46 4.01
CA ILE A 130 -1.44 -2.69 3.19
C ILE A 130 -1.10 -3.45 1.91
N ALA A 131 -0.74 -4.74 2.02
CA ALA A 131 -0.42 -5.58 0.88
C ALA A 131 -1.61 -5.67 -0.10
N ALA A 132 -2.83 -5.89 0.41
CA ALA A 132 -4.05 -5.88 -0.39
C ALA A 132 -4.26 -4.55 -1.13
N ALA A 133 -4.10 -3.42 -0.44
CA ALA A 133 -4.22 -2.11 -1.07
C ALA A 133 -3.17 -1.88 -2.17
N MET A 134 -1.93 -2.33 -1.97
CA MET A 134 -0.88 -2.22 -2.97
C MET A 134 -1.09 -3.18 -4.16
N CYS A 135 -1.61 -4.38 -3.93
CA CYS A 135 -2.07 -5.28 -5.00
C CYS A 135 -3.16 -4.63 -5.84
N MET A 136 -4.13 -3.95 -5.22
CA MET A 136 -5.17 -3.22 -5.93
C MET A 136 -4.59 -2.06 -6.75
N VAL A 137 -3.55 -1.38 -6.26
CA VAL A 137 -2.86 -0.34 -7.03
C VAL A 137 -2.29 -0.96 -8.30
N VAL A 138 -1.46 -1.98 -8.17
CA VAL A 138 -0.81 -2.61 -9.32
C VAL A 138 -1.82 -3.21 -10.30
N ALA A 139 -2.84 -3.93 -9.80
CA ALA A 139 -3.89 -4.51 -10.64
C ALA A 139 -4.61 -3.44 -11.49
N ARG A 140 -4.85 -2.26 -10.93
CA ARG A 140 -5.63 -1.19 -11.58
C ARG A 140 -4.78 -0.22 -12.41
N THR A 141 -3.46 -0.19 -12.23
CA THR A 141 -2.58 0.74 -12.95
C THR A 141 -1.71 0.04 -13.99
N GLU A 142 -1.22 -1.16 -13.72
CA GLU A 142 -0.29 -1.87 -14.60
C GLU A 142 -0.99 -2.99 -15.38
N LYS A 143 -1.05 -2.82 -16.71
CA LYS A 143 -1.66 -3.80 -17.63
C LYS A 143 -0.95 -5.15 -17.65
N ASP A 144 0.37 -5.13 -17.46
CA ASP A 144 1.21 -6.32 -17.45
C ASP A 144 1.67 -6.56 -16.02
N SER A 145 0.79 -7.16 -15.22
CA SER A 145 1.07 -7.43 -13.82
C SER A 145 0.61 -8.82 -13.39
N HIS A 146 1.36 -9.38 -12.45
CA HIS A 146 1.08 -10.68 -11.85
C HIS A 146 0.99 -10.52 -10.33
N ILE A 147 -0.14 -10.92 -9.76
CA ILE A 147 -0.33 -10.90 -8.31
C ILE A 147 -0.39 -12.35 -7.84
N VAL A 148 0.54 -12.72 -6.98
CA VAL A 148 0.71 -14.08 -6.46
C VAL A 148 0.78 -14.07 -4.93
N ALA A 149 0.53 -15.21 -4.32
CA ALA A 149 0.59 -15.40 -2.88
C ALA A 149 1.49 -16.58 -2.50
N PHE A 150 2.07 -16.51 -1.31
CA PHE A 150 2.83 -17.61 -0.72
C PHE A 150 1.89 -18.66 -0.12
N SER A 151 2.02 -19.91 -0.56
CA SER A 151 1.32 -21.08 -0.04
C SER A 151 2.33 -22.23 0.14
N HIS A 152 1.91 -23.50 -0.02
CA HIS A 152 2.84 -24.62 -0.21
C HIS A 152 3.74 -24.42 -1.45
N ASP A 153 3.20 -23.71 -2.44
CA ASP A 153 3.88 -23.22 -3.64
C ASP A 153 3.44 -21.77 -3.93
N ILE A 154 4.01 -21.13 -4.94
CA ILE A 154 3.49 -19.86 -5.46
C ILE A 154 2.18 -20.10 -6.19
N VAL A 155 1.12 -19.47 -5.71
CA VAL A 155 -0.23 -19.56 -6.29
C VAL A 155 -0.73 -18.20 -6.77
N PRO A 156 -1.53 -18.14 -7.84
CA PRO A 156 -2.18 -16.89 -8.24
C PRO A 156 -3.03 -16.32 -7.11
N CYS A 157 -2.91 -15.03 -6.86
CA CYS A 157 -3.78 -14.33 -5.93
C CYS A 157 -4.97 -13.76 -6.73
N PRO A 158 -6.23 -14.12 -6.42
CA PRO A 158 -7.38 -13.74 -7.24
C PRO A 158 -7.81 -12.30 -6.93
N VAL A 159 -6.95 -11.33 -7.26
CA VAL A 159 -7.24 -9.90 -7.21
C VAL A 159 -7.64 -9.44 -8.61
N THR A 160 -8.81 -8.86 -8.73
CA THR A 160 -9.26 -8.23 -9.99
C THR A 160 -9.51 -6.75 -9.80
N GLU A 161 -9.47 -6.00 -10.89
CA GLU A 161 -9.62 -4.54 -10.89
C GLU A 161 -10.93 -4.08 -10.22
N ASP A 162 -12.02 -4.84 -10.35
CA ASP A 162 -13.34 -4.48 -9.84
C ASP A 162 -13.55 -4.78 -8.36
N MET A 163 -12.63 -5.51 -7.70
CA MET A 163 -12.81 -5.89 -6.31
C MET A 163 -12.69 -4.70 -5.36
N THR A 164 -13.50 -4.74 -4.31
CA THR A 164 -13.35 -3.86 -3.14
C THR A 164 -12.26 -4.38 -2.19
N LEU A 165 -11.71 -3.51 -1.35
CA LEU A 165 -10.67 -3.91 -0.39
C LEU A 165 -11.11 -5.06 0.54
N PRO A 166 -12.35 -5.09 1.08
CA PRO A 166 -12.84 -6.23 1.86
C PRO A 166 -12.91 -7.53 1.05
N GLN A 167 -13.31 -7.48 -0.23
CA GLN A 167 -13.35 -8.65 -1.09
C GLN A 167 -11.94 -9.19 -1.36
N VAL A 168 -10.97 -8.30 -1.61
CA VAL A 168 -9.56 -8.70 -1.79
C VAL A 168 -9.03 -9.37 -0.52
N LEU A 169 -9.28 -8.78 0.65
CA LEU A 169 -8.85 -9.35 1.93
C LEU A 169 -9.48 -10.72 2.20
N GLN A 170 -10.79 -10.87 1.93
CA GLN A 170 -11.47 -12.15 2.04
C GLN A 170 -10.84 -13.18 1.11
N LYS A 171 -10.62 -12.84 -0.16
CA LYS A 171 -10.01 -13.71 -1.16
C LYS A 171 -8.59 -14.14 -0.78
N MET A 172 -7.79 -13.22 -0.24
CA MET A 172 -6.45 -13.54 0.27
C MET A 172 -6.52 -14.52 1.45
N SER A 173 -7.51 -14.37 2.35
CA SER A 173 -7.68 -15.27 3.51
C SER A 173 -8.14 -16.70 3.14
N GLU A 174 -8.71 -16.89 1.95
CA GLU A 174 -9.13 -18.19 1.43
C GLU A 174 -7.94 -19.00 0.88
N ILE A 175 -6.78 -18.37 0.65
CA ILE A 175 -5.59 -19.03 0.10
C ILE A 175 -4.96 -19.93 1.18
N PRO A 176 -4.68 -21.22 0.88
CA PRO A 176 -4.00 -22.09 1.82
C PRO A 176 -2.64 -21.50 2.22
N ARG A 177 -2.33 -21.55 3.51
CA ARG A 177 -1.10 -20.98 4.05
C ARG A 177 0.08 -21.90 3.75
N GLY A 178 1.26 -21.32 3.60
CA GLY A 178 2.50 -22.08 3.59
C GLY A 178 3.69 -21.24 3.99
N ALA A 179 4.88 -21.78 3.78
CA ALA A 179 6.12 -21.15 4.22
C ALA A 179 6.47 -19.94 3.34
N THR A 180 6.89 -18.85 3.97
CA THR A 180 7.32 -17.64 3.26
C THR A 180 8.76 -17.82 2.78
N ASN A 181 8.92 -18.03 1.46
CA ASN A 181 10.22 -18.08 0.82
C ASN A 181 10.37 -16.90 -0.16
N CYS A 182 11.16 -15.91 0.23
CA CYS A 182 11.40 -14.68 -0.55
C CYS A 182 11.93 -14.92 -1.98
N SER A 183 12.60 -16.05 -2.22
CA SER A 183 13.13 -16.39 -3.54
C SER A 183 12.09 -17.05 -4.45
N ALA A 184 11.03 -17.62 -3.87
CA ALA A 184 10.04 -18.39 -4.59
C ALA A 184 9.36 -17.64 -5.75
N PRO A 185 9.01 -16.34 -5.65
CA PRO A 185 8.37 -15.61 -6.75
C PRO A 185 9.31 -15.45 -7.96
N VAL A 186 10.59 -15.21 -7.69
CA VAL A 186 11.62 -15.05 -8.72
C VAL A 186 11.90 -16.39 -9.40
N LEU A 187 12.08 -17.45 -8.61
CA LEU A 187 12.29 -18.81 -9.13
C LEU A 187 11.08 -19.32 -9.92
N TRP A 188 9.87 -19.02 -9.44
CA TRP A 188 8.62 -19.32 -10.14
C TRP A 188 8.55 -18.60 -11.50
N ALA A 189 8.87 -17.30 -11.54
CA ALA A 189 8.86 -16.53 -12.78
C ALA A 189 9.90 -17.07 -13.78
N GLN A 190 11.10 -17.45 -13.30
CA GLN A 190 12.12 -18.09 -14.13
C GLN A 190 11.64 -19.41 -14.72
N LYS A 191 11.10 -20.30 -13.87
CA LYS A 191 10.61 -21.63 -14.26
C LYS A 191 9.46 -21.56 -15.26
N THR A 192 8.60 -20.55 -15.14
CA THR A 192 7.41 -20.36 -15.99
C THR A 192 7.68 -19.48 -17.20
N GLY A 193 8.85 -18.87 -17.31
CA GLY A 193 9.20 -17.95 -18.41
C GLY A 193 8.42 -16.63 -18.36
N VAL A 194 7.83 -16.28 -17.21
CA VAL A 194 7.11 -15.02 -17.03
C VAL A 194 8.14 -13.90 -16.96
N ALA A 195 7.98 -12.90 -17.82
CA ALA A 195 8.91 -11.79 -17.96
C ALA A 195 8.52 -10.64 -17.02
N VAL A 196 9.40 -10.27 -16.10
CA VAL A 196 9.14 -9.35 -15.00
C VAL A 196 10.25 -8.31 -14.95
N ASP A 197 9.88 -7.02 -14.89
CA ASP A 197 10.85 -5.93 -14.70
C ASP A 197 11.06 -5.63 -13.22
N VAL A 198 10.01 -5.78 -12.39
CA VAL A 198 10.06 -5.49 -10.96
C VAL A 198 9.30 -6.53 -10.16
N PHE A 199 9.97 -7.13 -9.19
CA PHE A 199 9.39 -7.96 -8.15
C PHE A 199 9.14 -7.11 -6.90
N ILE A 200 7.93 -7.13 -6.35
CA ILE A 200 7.56 -6.47 -5.10
C ILE A 200 7.03 -7.54 -4.14
N ILE A 201 7.72 -7.74 -3.03
CA ILE A 201 7.37 -8.76 -2.03
C ILE A 201 6.86 -8.07 -0.77
N PHE A 202 5.65 -8.42 -0.33
CA PHE A 202 5.08 -7.98 0.95
C PHE A 202 5.07 -9.13 1.94
N MET A 203 5.75 -8.96 3.06
CA MET A 203 5.93 -9.99 4.10
C MET A 203 6.06 -9.34 5.48
N ASP A 204 5.86 -10.10 6.55
CA ASP A 204 5.90 -9.56 7.91
C ASP A 204 7.34 -9.31 8.39
N SER A 205 8.13 -10.35 8.63
CA SER A 205 9.43 -10.28 9.29
C SER A 205 10.31 -11.52 9.19
N GLU A 206 9.84 -12.62 8.59
CA GLU A 206 10.63 -13.85 8.62
C GLU A 206 11.60 -13.98 7.45
N THR A 207 12.88 -13.87 7.83
CA THR A 207 14.06 -14.22 7.05
C THR A 207 13.88 -15.52 6.27
N PHE A 208 14.30 -15.46 5.01
CA PHE A 208 14.70 -16.56 4.11
C PHE A 208 14.64 -17.99 4.70
N ALA A 209 13.59 -18.74 4.36
CA ALA A 209 13.44 -20.16 4.68
C ALA A 209 13.73 -21.10 3.48
N GLY A 210 14.40 -20.59 2.43
CA GLY A 210 14.64 -21.33 1.18
C GLY A 210 16.07 -21.86 1.04
N ASP A 211 16.34 -22.58 -0.06
CA ASP A 211 17.67 -23.09 -0.39
C ASP A 211 18.55 -22.07 -1.15
N VAL A 212 17.93 -21.13 -1.88
CA VAL A 212 18.62 -20.14 -2.73
C VAL A 212 18.33 -18.72 -2.26
N HIS A 213 19.34 -17.95 -1.87
CA HIS A 213 19.17 -16.56 -1.39
C HIS A 213 18.48 -15.66 -2.46
N PRO A 214 17.59 -14.71 -2.09
CA PRO A 214 16.85 -13.89 -3.06
C PRO A 214 17.73 -13.08 -4.02
N ALA A 215 18.87 -12.56 -3.55
CA ALA A 215 19.85 -11.90 -4.41
C ALA A 215 20.42 -12.86 -5.48
N THR A 216 20.70 -14.11 -5.11
CA THR A 216 21.17 -15.14 -6.04
C THR A 216 20.08 -15.52 -7.04
N ALA A 217 18.85 -15.70 -6.58
CA ALA A 217 17.71 -15.98 -7.45
C ALA A 217 17.47 -14.84 -8.47
N LEU A 218 17.58 -13.58 -8.04
CA LEU A 218 17.44 -12.43 -8.92
C LEU A 218 18.55 -12.36 -9.98
N ARG A 219 19.81 -12.63 -9.60
CA ARG A 219 20.93 -12.71 -10.57
C ARG A 219 20.69 -13.81 -11.61
N GLN A 220 20.30 -15.00 -11.16
CA GLN A 220 19.97 -16.12 -12.06
C GLN A 220 18.81 -15.80 -12.99
N TYR A 221 17.78 -15.10 -12.49
CA TYR A 221 16.66 -14.63 -13.30
C TYR A 221 17.12 -13.62 -14.36
N ARG A 222 17.92 -12.62 -13.98
CA ARG A 222 18.48 -11.61 -14.91
C ARG A 222 19.32 -12.26 -16.00
N GLU A 223 20.18 -13.21 -15.65
CA GLU A 223 21.02 -13.95 -16.60
C GLU A 223 20.17 -14.85 -17.53
N GLY A 224 19.23 -15.60 -16.96
CA GLY A 224 18.41 -16.56 -17.69
C GLY A 224 17.38 -15.90 -18.62
N MET A 225 16.84 -14.75 -18.22
CA MET A 225 15.79 -14.03 -18.97
C MET A 225 16.32 -12.85 -19.80
N GLY A 226 17.54 -12.38 -19.52
CA GLY A 226 18.12 -11.19 -20.17
C GLY A 226 17.42 -9.88 -19.81
N ILE A 227 16.74 -9.82 -18.66
CA ILE A 227 15.95 -8.65 -18.21
C ILE A 227 16.63 -8.04 -16.99
N PRO A 228 16.92 -6.71 -16.97
CA PRO A 228 17.53 -6.02 -15.83
C PRO A 228 16.51 -5.81 -14.69
N SER A 229 16.05 -6.91 -14.11
CA SER A 229 14.94 -6.95 -13.17
C SER A 229 15.31 -6.37 -11.82
N LYS A 230 14.37 -5.71 -11.15
CA LYS A 230 14.55 -5.17 -9.79
C LYS A 230 13.78 -5.98 -8.76
N LEU A 231 14.23 -5.98 -7.50
CA LEU A 231 13.55 -6.60 -6.37
C LEU A 231 13.33 -5.58 -5.25
N ILE A 232 12.10 -5.45 -4.78
CA ILE A 232 11.71 -4.66 -3.63
C ILE A 232 11.13 -5.62 -2.58
N VAL A 233 11.68 -5.60 -1.37
CA VAL A 233 11.17 -6.39 -0.24
C VAL A 233 10.64 -5.45 0.82
N CYS A 234 9.32 -5.48 1.02
CA CYS A 234 8.61 -4.72 2.04
C CYS A 234 8.39 -5.62 3.26
N GLY A 235 9.26 -5.50 4.26
CA GLY A 235 9.09 -6.15 5.55
C GLY A 235 8.27 -5.28 6.49
N MET A 236 7.08 -5.76 6.84
CA MET A 236 6.00 -4.96 7.41
C MET A 236 6.09 -4.84 8.94
N THR A 237 6.73 -5.78 9.62
CA THR A 237 6.70 -5.88 11.10
C THR A 237 8.09 -6.02 11.74
N SER A 238 9.19 -6.01 10.97
CA SER A 238 10.56 -6.05 11.51
C SER A 238 11.46 -4.99 10.89
N SER A 239 12.40 -4.48 11.69
CA SER A 239 13.47 -3.57 11.26
C SER A 239 14.82 -4.28 11.09
N GLY A 240 14.88 -5.60 11.28
CA GLY A 240 16.11 -6.37 11.39
C GLY A 240 16.28 -7.47 10.35
N PHE A 241 15.83 -7.25 9.12
CA PHE A 241 16.09 -8.16 8.01
C PHE A 241 17.00 -7.49 6.97
N THR A 242 17.75 -8.30 6.23
CA THR A 242 18.55 -7.86 5.08
C THR A 242 18.38 -8.93 4.02
N VAL A 243 17.52 -8.65 3.05
CA VAL A 243 17.28 -9.52 1.89
C VAL A 243 17.91 -8.92 0.65
N ALA A 244 17.83 -7.60 0.50
CA ALA A 244 18.52 -6.87 -0.53
C ALA A 244 20.04 -6.93 -0.31
N ASP A 245 20.77 -7.23 -1.39
CA ASP A 245 22.22 -7.12 -1.39
C ASP A 245 22.60 -5.62 -1.42
N PRO A 246 23.36 -5.10 -0.44
CA PRO A 246 23.75 -3.69 -0.38
C PRO A 246 24.53 -3.21 -1.61
N ASP A 247 25.20 -4.10 -2.31
CA ASP A 247 26.00 -3.78 -3.51
C ASP A 247 25.17 -3.87 -4.81
N ASP A 248 23.92 -4.35 -4.76
CA ASP A 248 23.02 -4.46 -5.91
C ASP A 248 22.04 -3.28 -5.98
N ARG A 249 22.32 -2.33 -6.87
CA ARG A 249 21.45 -1.16 -7.10
C ARG A 249 20.03 -1.49 -7.57
N GLY A 250 19.79 -2.73 -8.02
CA GLY A 250 18.47 -3.20 -8.40
C GLY A 250 17.73 -3.94 -7.28
N MET A 251 18.21 -3.88 -6.04
CA MET A 251 17.52 -4.42 -4.86
C MET A 251 17.23 -3.31 -3.83
N LEU A 252 16.07 -3.38 -3.19
CA LEU A 252 15.65 -2.42 -2.16
C LEU A 252 14.91 -3.12 -1.02
N ASP A 253 15.40 -2.95 0.20
CA ASP A 253 14.67 -3.33 1.41
C ASP A 253 13.91 -2.12 1.98
N ILE A 254 12.65 -2.34 2.35
CA ILE A 254 11.77 -1.36 2.98
C ILE A 254 11.28 -1.93 4.31
N CYS A 255 11.61 -1.25 5.40
CA CYS A 255 11.20 -1.62 6.76
C CYS A 255 10.02 -0.78 7.22
N GLY A 256 8.90 -1.44 7.55
CA GLY A 256 7.63 -0.78 7.84
C GLY A 256 6.98 -0.20 6.60
N PHE A 257 5.86 0.49 6.79
CA PHE A 257 5.14 1.10 5.67
C PHE A 257 4.35 2.31 6.12
N ASP A 258 4.67 3.46 5.55
CA ASP A 258 4.00 4.73 5.84
C ASP A 258 3.51 5.42 4.56
N THR A 259 2.99 6.64 4.69
CA THR A 259 2.46 7.38 3.54
C THR A 259 3.52 7.80 2.51
N GLY A 260 4.80 7.79 2.87
CA GLY A 260 5.93 8.05 1.97
C GLY A 260 6.43 6.80 1.25
N THR A 261 6.16 5.60 1.75
CA THR A 261 6.66 4.36 1.15
C THR A 261 6.24 4.17 -0.32
N PRO A 262 4.99 4.42 -0.75
CA PRO A 262 4.62 4.27 -2.17
C PRO A 262 5.43 5.12 -3.14
N ILE A 263 5.82 6.35 -2.75
CA ILE A 263 6.63 7.22 -3.62
C ILE A 263 8.07 6.74 -3.73
N VAL A 264 8.62 6.14 -2.67
CA VAL A 264 9.95 5.50 -2.71
C VAL A 264 9.93 4.31 -3.67
N ILE A 265 8.91 3.45 -3.57
CA ILE A 265 8.71 2.32 -4.49
C ILE A 265 8.64 2.81 -5.93
N GLN A 266 7.79 3.80 -6.22
CA GLN A 266 7.64 4.36 -7.56
C GLN A 266 8.96 4.94 -8.09
N ASN A 267 9.66 5.73 -7.29
CA ASN A 267 10.93 6.33 -7.69
C ASN A 267 12.00 5.28 -7.98
N PHE A 268 12.07 4.23 -7.16
CA PHE A 268 13.01 3.13 -7.37
C PHE A 268 12.70 2.36 -8.66
N ILE A 269 11.41 2.09 -8.94
CA ILE A 269 10.96 1.45 -10.17
C ILE A 269 11.38 2.27 -11.40
N LEU A 270 11.25 3.59 -11.32
CA LEU A 270 11.51 4.54 -12.41
C LEU A 270 12.94 5.08 -12.48
N ASP A 271 13.87 4.56 -11.68
CA ASP A 271 15.28 5.01 -11.65
C ASP A 271 15.47 6.49 -11.26
N LEU A 272 14.61 6.99 -10.37
CA LEU A 272 14.66 8.36 -9.86
C LEU A 272 15.43 8.52 -8.54
N ILE A 273 15.85 7.39 -7.94
CA ILE A 273 16.70 7.30 -6.74
C ILE A 273 17.72 6.18 -6.88
#